data_AF-A0AAV1WB63-F1
#
_entry.id   AF-A0AAV1WB63-F1
#
_cell.length_a   1.000
_cell.length_b   1.000
_cell.length_c   1.000
_cell.angle_alpha   90.00
_cell.angle_beta   90.00
_cell.angle_gamma   90.00
#
_symmetry.space_group_name_H-M   'P 1'
#
loop_
_entity.id
_entity.type
_entity.pdbx_description
1 polymer ?
#
loop_
_entity_poly.entity_id
_entity_poly.type
_entity_poly.pdbx_seq_one_letter_code
_entity_poly.pdbx_strand_id
1 'polypeptide(L)'
;MDKVYNLDWFTSASKNECTAAVGFKWMLNQGLMQHHREIVEYFRHRRVSTIYLFRRNLLRRMVSVLANSFDKYAKPLNGTHKSHTHSSVEAEILAKYRPQINTTLLIPELKRIEETSAKAIEHFKNTHHIVLYYEDLYKNSIMDSFARRWNYRSVMS
;
A
#
# COMPACT_ATOMS: atom_id res chain seq x y z
N MET A 1 -9.42 2.37 -15.79
CA MET A 1 -9.36 0.98 -15.28
C MET A 1 -9.70 -0.01 -16.38
N ASP A 2 -10.83 0.14 -17.08
CA ASP A 2 -11.29 -0.82 -18.12
C ASP A 2 -10.26 -1.17 -19.21
N LYS A 3 -9.45 -0.21 -19.69
CA LYS A 3 -8.39 -0.50 -20.68
C LYS A 3 -7.29 -1.44 -20.17
N VAL A 4 -7.00 -1.44 -18.87
CA VAL A 4 -5.94 -2.28 -18.27
C VAL A 4 -6.48 -3.66 -17.88
N TYR A 5 -7.75 -3.75 -17.47
CA TYR A 5 -8.43 -5.03 -17.27
C TYR A 5 -8.69 -5.79 -18.59
N ASN A 6 -8.70 -5.08 -19.73
CA ASN A 6 -8.77 -5.66 -21.07
C ASN A 6 -7.39 -5.88 -21.72
N LEU A 7 -6.28 -5.73 -20.98
CA LEU A 7 -4.98 -6.13 -21.49
C LEU A 7 -4.84 -7.65 -21.33
N ASP A 8 -5.29 -8.39 -22.35
CA ASP A 8 -4.60 -9.63 -22.71
C ASP A 8 -3.16 -9.23 -23.01
N TRP A 9 -2.30 -9.45 -22.03
CA TRP A 9 -0.92 -9.01 -22.05
C TRP A 9 -0.15 -9.81 -23.10
N PHE A 10 -0.08 -9.26 -24.33
CA PHE A 10 0.76 -9.74 -25.43
C PHE A 10 2.25 -9.56 -25.10
N THR A 11 2.78 -10.31 -24.14
CA THR A 11 4.23 -10.54 -24.06
C THR A 11 4.56 -11.97 -24.40
N SER A 12 5.41 -12.09 -25.42
CA SER A 12 6.10 -13.26 -25.92
C SER A 12 7.10 -13.86 -24.91
N ALA A 13 6.64 -14.19 -23.70
CA ALA A 13 7.40 -15.03 -22.77
C ALA A 13 6.64 -16.35 -22.65
N SER A 14 7.35 -17.45 -22.89
CA SER A 14 6.87 -18.83 -22.95
C SER A 14 5.74 -19.10 -21.94
N LYS A 15 4.60 -19.55 -22.48
CA LYS A 15 3.42 -20.03 -21.75
C LYS A 15 3.78 -21.20 -20.84
N ASN A 16 4.27 -20.90 -19.65
CA ASN A 16 3.99 -21.71 -18.46
C ASN A 16 2.91 -20.95 -17.69
N GLU A 17 1.96 -21.66 -17.09
CA GLU A 17 0.69 -21.22 -16.50
C GLU A 17 0.82 -20.14 -15.38
N CYS A 18 1.37 -18.97 -15.70
CA CYS A 18 1.50 -17.85 -14.80
C CYS A 18 0.24 -16.99 -14.92
N THR A 19 -0.67 -17.14 -13.97
CA THR A 19 -1.76 -16.20 -13.72
C THR A 19 -1.15 -14.85 -13.33
N ALA A 20 -0.95 -13.96 -14.30
CA ALA A 20 -0.47 -12.61 -14.03
C ALA A 20 -1.63 -11.80 -13.42
N ALA A 21 -1.53 -11.41 -12.16
CA ALA A 21 -2.42 -10.41 -11.59
C ALA A 21 -1.86 -9.01 -11.85
N VAL A 22 -2.66 -8.17 -12.49
CA VAL A 22 -2.42 -6.73 -12.59
C VAL A 22 -3.22 -6.03 -11.50
N GLY A 23 -2.56 -5.13 -10.77
CA GLY A 23 -3.14 -4.39 -9.66
C GLY A 23 -2.66 -2.96 -9.61
N PHE A 24 -3.49 -2.07 -9.08
CA PHE A 24 -3.15 -0.67 -8.87
C PHE A 24 -2.88 -0.42 -7.39
N LYS A 25 -1.79 0.27 -7.10
CA LYS A 25 -1.51 0.80 -5.76
C LYS A 25 -2.13 2.19 -5.65
N TRP A 26 -3.02 2.37 -4.67
CA TRP A 26 -3.70 3.64 -4.44
C TRP A 26 -3.65 4.03 -2.96
N MET A 27 -3.35 5.30 -2.67
CA MET A 27 -3.33 5.83 -1.31
C MET A 27 -4.69 6.44 -0.95
N LEU A 28 -5.12 6.30 0.31
CA LEU A 28 -6.43 6.80 0.78
C LEU A 28 -6.63 8.32 0.55
N ASN A 29 -5.55 9.10 0.54
CA ASN A 29 -5.56 10.55 0.34
C ASN A 29 -5.61 10.99 -1.13
N GLN A 30 -5.65 10.07 -2.10
CA GLN A 30 -5.59 10.35 -3.54
C GLN A 30 -6.97 10.25 -4.21
N GLY A 31 -8.05 10.70 -3.56
CA GLY A 31 -9.39 10.73 -4.17
C GLY A 31 -10.32 9.57 -3.78
N LEU A 32 -9.79 8.51 -3.15
CA LEU A 32 -10.59 7.32 -2.78
C LEU A 32 -11.78 7.67 -1.88
N MET A 33 -11.55 8.54 -0.89
CA MET A 33 -12.58 8.94 0.08
C MET A 33 -13.59 9.90 -0.54
N GLN A 34 -13.15 10.78 -1.44
CA GLN A 34 -13.98 11.79 -2.09
C GLN A 34 -15.00 11.18 -3.06
N HIS A 35 -14.59 10.14 -3.82
CA HIS A 35 -15.40 9.49 -4.85
C HIS A 35 -15.84 8.08 -4.46
N HIS A 36 -16.00 7.82 -3.16
CA HIS A 36 -16.23 6.47 -2.65
C HIS A 36 -17.47 5.79 -3.24
N ARG A 37 -18.53 6.55 -3.56
CA ARG A 37 -19.78 5.98 -4.10
C ARG A 37 -19.57 5.39 -5.49
N GLU A 38 -19.00 6.19 -6.39
CA GLU A 38 -18.72 5.81 -7.77
C GLU A 38 -17.72 4.65 -7.83
N ILE A 39 -16.72 4.66 -6.95
CA ILE A 39 -15.70 3.60 -6.88
C ILE A 39 -16.31 2.30 -6.35
N VAL A 40 -17.16 2.35 -5.31
CA VAL A 40 -17.86 1.16 -4.79
C VAL A 40 -18.74 0.53 -5.85
N GLU A 41 -19.50 1.35 -6.59
CA GLU A 41 -20.33 0.88 -7.70
C GLU A 41 -19.48 0.19 -8.78
N TYR A 42 -18.39 0.84 -9.19
CA TYR A 42 -17.45 0.28 -10.17
C TYR A 42 -16.83 -1.04 -9.69
N PHE A 43 -16.35 -1.11 -8.45
CA PHE A 43 -15.75 -2.32 -7.87
C PHE A 43 -16.74 -3.47 -7.80
N ARG A 44 -18.00 -3.20 -7.45
CA ARG A 44 -19.05 -4.22 -7.43
C ARG A 44 -19.39 -4.71 -8.83
N HIS A 45 -19.56 -3.80 -9.79
CA HIS A 45 -19.91 -4.14 -11.16
C HIS A 45 -18.80 -4.94 -11.86
N ARG A 46 -17.53 -4.55 -11.67
CA ARG A 46 -16.36 -5.20 -12.28
C ARG A 46 -15.74 -6.31 -11.44
N ARG A 47 -16.34 -6.65 -10.28
CA ARG A 47 -15.81 -7.63 -9.30
C ARG A 47 -14.35 -7.39 -8.93
N VAL A 48 -13.97 -6.12 -8.78
CA VAL A 48 -12.63 -5.75 -8.34
C VAL A 48 -12.44 -6.16 -6.88
N SER A 49 -11.30 -6.80 -6.64
CA SER A 49 -10.87 -7.20 -5.31
C SER A 49 -9.87 -6.19 -4.75
N THR A 50 -10.09 -5.72 -3.52
CA THR A 50 -9.25 -4.70 -2.89
C THR A 50 -8.49 -5.27 -1.70
N ILE A 51 -7.21 -4.92 -1.58
CA ILE A 51 -6.39 -5.25 -0.42
C ILE A 51 -6.07 -3.94 0.30
N TYR A 52 -6.64 -3.76 1.48
CA TYR A 52 -6.25 -2.67 2.37
C TYR A 52 -5.01 -3.07 3.16
N LEU A 53 -3.95 -2.27 3.07
CA LEU A 53 -2.74 -2.45 3.85
C LEU A 53 -2.56 -1.27 4.82
N PHE A 54 -2.85 -1.50 6.09
CA PHE A 54 -2.69 -0.51 7.16
C PHE A 54 -1.45 -0.78 8.01
N ARG A 55 -1.05 0.19 8.81
CA ARG A 55 0.05 0.04 9.79
C ARG A 55 -0.51 0.32 11.16
N ARG A 56 -0.40 -0.63 12.09
CA ARG A 56 -0.93 -0.46 13.47
C ARG A 56 -0.14 0.60 14.22
N ASN A 57 1.18 0.65 14.04
CA ASN A 57 2.00 1.67 14.68
C ASN A 57 1.93 2.99 13.90
N LEU A 58 0.96 3.84 14.27
CA LEU A 58 0.70 5.12 13.60
C LEU A 58 1.83 6.14 13.80
N LEU A 59 2.53 6.12 14.94
CA LEU A 59 3.69 6.99 15.16
C LEU A 59 4.84 6.63 14.20
N ARG A 60 5.18 5.34 14.10
CA ARG A 60 6.19 4.86 13.13
C ARG A 60 5.77 5.12 11.69
N ARG A 61 4.47 5.04 11.39
CA ARG A 61 3.92 5.47 10.09
C ARG A 61 4.21 6.94 9.84
N MET A 62 3.93 7.84 10.79
CA MET A 62 4.19 9.27 10.67
C MET A 62 5.68 9.55 10.44
N VAL A 63 6.56 8.93 11.24
CA VAL A 63 8.03 9.03 11.05
C VAL A 63 8.43 8.61 9.63
N SER A 64 7.88 7.51 9.12
CA SER A 64 8.14 7.04 7.76
C SER A 64 7.64 8.00 6.68
N VAL A 65 6.49 8.64 6.88
CA VAL A 65 5.96 9.67 5.95
C VAL A 65 6.85 10.90 5.94
N LEU A 66 7.30 11.37 7.11
CA LEU A 66 8.20 12.52 7.23
C LEU A 66 9.55 12.24 6.58
N ALA A 67 10.13 11.05 6.80
CA ALA A 67 11.38 10.64 6.17
C ALA A 67 11.27 10.56 4.64
N ASN A 68 10.18 9.99 4.12
CA ASN A 68 9.94 9.93 2.67
C ASN A 68 9.75 11.34 2.06
N SER A 69 9.06 12.23 2.78
CA SER A 69 8.90 13.63 2.37
C SER A 69 10.24 14.34 2.33
N PHE A 70 11.06 14.19 3.38
CA PHE A 70 12.41 14.75 3.43
C PHE A 70 13.28 14.26 2.27
N ASP A 71 13.32 12.94 2.01
CA ASP A 71 14.07 12.37 0.89
C ASP A 71 13.63 12.95 -0.46
N LYS A 72 12.33 13.20 -0.66
CA LYS A 72 11.81 13.82 -1.89
C LYS A 72 12.38 15.22 -2.14
N TYR A 73 12.58 16.01 -1.09
CA TYR A 73 13.06 17.40 -1.19
C TYR A 73 14.58 17.50 -1.10
N ALA A 74 15.17 16.91 -0.06
CA ALA A 74 16.60 17.00 0.21
C ALA A 74 17.43 16.11 -0.71
N LYS A 75 16.84 15.02 -1.24
CA LYS A 75 17.46 14.08 -2.18
C LYS A 75 18.91 13.71 -1.81
N PRO A 76 19.15 13.24 -0.57
CA PRO A 76 20.49 12.96 -0.05
C PRO A 76 21.24 11.88 -0.83
N LEU A 77 20.55 11.10 -1.67
CA LEU A 77 21.14 10.09 -2.54
C LEU A 77 21.43 10.67 -3.93
N ASN A 78 22.46 11.52 -4.01
CA ASN A 78 22.94 12.13 -5.25
C ASN A 78 21.84 12.82 -6.08
N GLY A 79 20.92 13.55 -5.42
CA GLY A 79 19.85 14.26 -6.12
C GLY A 79 18.69 13.38 -6.59
N THR A 80 18.66 12.10 -6.19
CA THR A 80 17.59 11.16 -6.53
C THR A 80 16.72 10.87 -5.30
N HIS A 81 15.40 10.98 -5.46
CA HIS A 81 14.42 10.48 -4.48
C HIS A 81 14.27 8.95 -4.64
N LYS A 82 14.33 8.21 -3.55
CA LYS A 82 14.20 6.74 -3.54
C LYS A 82 13.07 6.33 -2.61
N SER A 83 11.98 5.81 -3.18
CA SER A 83 10.87 5.27 -2.40
C SER A 83 11.19 3.94 -1.69
N HIS A 84 12.29 3.28 -2.09
CA HIS A 84 12.85 2.10 -1.43
C HIS A 84 14.37 2.07 -1.67
N THR A 85 15.12 1.57 -0.68
CA THR A 85 16.58 1.44 -0.74
C THR A 85 16.99 0.12 -1.35
N HIS A 86 18.03 0.12 -2.19
CA HIS A 86 18.58 -1.08 -2.82
C HIS A 86 19.90 -1.54 -2.20
N SER A 87 20.47 -0.75 -1.29
CA SER A 87 21.69 -1.10 -0.56
C SER A 87 21.63 -0.70 0.91
N SER A 88 22.44 -1.34 1.74
CA SER A 88 22.61 -0.99 3.15
C SER A 88 23.13 0.45 3.33
N VAL A 89 24.04 0.89 2.46
CA VAL A 89 24.62 2.25 2.49
C VAL A 89 23.55 3.31 2.27
N GLU A 90 22.67 3.13 1.28
CA GLU A 90 21.53 4.05 1.05
C GLU A 90 20.61 4.09 2.28
N ALA A 91 20.32 2.93 2.87
CA ALA A 91 19.50 2.83 4.07
C ALA A 91 20.12 3.55 5.26
N GLU A 92 21.43 3.43 5.47
CA GLU A 92 22.15 4.15 6.52
C GLU A 92 22.11 5.66 6.33
N ILE A 93 22.29 6.16 5.10
CA ILE A 93 22.21 7.59 4.79
C ILE A 93 20.81 8.13 5.11
N LEU A 94 19.76 7.47 4.63
CA LEU A 94 18.38 7.89 4.89
C LEU A 94 18.02 7.77 6.38
N ALA A 95 18.54 6.76 7.07
CA ALA A 95 18.32 6.55 8.49
C ALA A 95 18.95 7.62 9.39
N LYS A 96 19.83 8.48 8.89
CA LYS A 96 20.37 9.63 9.65
C LYS A 96 19.32 10.71 9.91
N TYR A 97 18.28 10.79 9.09
CA TYR A 97 17.21 11.76 9.30
C TYR A 97 16.50 11.53 10.65
N ARG A 98 16.26 12.62 11.38
CA ARG A 98 15.55 12.64 12.67
C ARG A 98 14.40 13.65 12.55
N PRO A 99 13.16 13.20 12.28
CA PRO A 99 12.05 14.13 12.14
C PRO A 99 11.74 14.82 13.46
N GLN A 100 11.52 16.13 13.40
CA GLN A 100 10.91 16.87 14.50
C GLN A 100 9.39 16.69 14.42
N ILE A 101 8.79 16.22 15.52
CA ILE A 101 7.36 15.98 15.61
C ILE A 101 6.76 17.00 16.56
N ASN A 102 5.76 17.74 16.10
CA ASN A 102 4.97 18.62 16.94
C ASN A 102 4.07 17.77 17.85
N THR A 103 4.41 17.68 19.13
CA THR A 103 3.69 16.86 20.11
C THR A 103 2.29 17.38 20.41
N THR A 104 2.06 18.69 20.28
CA THR A 104 0.75 19.31 20.48
C THR A 104 -0.29 18.83 19.45
N LEU A 105 0.14 18.62 18.20
CA LEU A 105 -0.73 18.15 17.11
C LEU A 105 -0.69 16.64 16.90
N LEU A 106 0.16 15.92 17.63
CA LEU A 106 0.39 14.51 17.42
C LEU A 106 -0.88 13.68 17.65
N ILE A 107 -1.49 13.78 18.83
CA ILE A 107 -2.67 12.98 19.17
C ILE A 107 -3.85 13.23 18.21
N PRO A 108 -4.23 14.49 17.90
CA PRO A 108 -5.26 14.77 16.89
C PRO A 108 -4.95 14.13 15.53
N GLU A 109 -3.71 14.21 15.05
CA GLU A 109 -3.34 13.67 13.74
C GLU A 109 -3.40 12.13 13.71
N LEU A 110 -2.95 11.46 14.79
CA LEU A 110 -3.05 10.00 14.89
C LEU A 110 -4.52 9.54 14.90
N LYS A 111 -5.40 10.23 15.65
CA LYS A 111 -6.85 9.95 15.65
C LYS A 111 -7.46 10.14 14.26
N ARG A 112 -7.14 11.24 13.58
CA ARG A 112 -7.62 11.52 12.22
C ARG A 112 -7.24 10.39 11.24
N ILE A 113 -6.02 9.87 11.36
CA ILE A 113 -5.54 8.76 10.53
C ILE A 113 -6.31 7.46 10.81
N GLU A 114 -6.57 7.16 12.08
CA GLU A 114 -7.37 6.01 12.52
C GLU A 114 -8.80 6.12 11.98
N GLU A 115 -9.46 7.25 12.19
CA GLU A 115 -10.80 7.53 11.67
C GLU A 115 -10.87 7.44 10.14
N THR A 116 -9.87 7.95 9.43
CA THR A 116 -9.81 7.85 7.96
C THR A 116 -9.75 6.39 7.51
N SER A 117 -8.99 5.56 8.24
CA SER A 117 -8.86 4.13 7.93
C SER A 117 -10.17 3.38 8.22
N ALA A 118 -10.84 3.69 9.34
CA ALA A 118 -12.15 3.14 9.67
C ALA A 118 -13.23 3.52 8.66
N LYS A 119 -13.31 4.80 8.28
CA LYS A 119 -14.22 5.29 7.24
C LYS A 119 -13.98 4.63 5.89
N ALA A 120 -12.72 4.40 5.52
CA ALA A 120 -12.39 3.69 4.28
C ALA A 120 -12.92 2.25 4.30
N ILE A 121 -12.78 1.51 5.40
CA ILE A 121 -13.36 0.17 5.50
C ILE A 121 -14.89 0.25 5.44
N GLU A 122 -15.49 1.21 6.13
CA GLU A 122 -16.94 1.37 6.19
C GLU A 122 -17.56 1.66 4.82
N HIS A 123 -17.01 2.61 4.07
CA HIS A 123 -17.49 2.96 2.73
C HIS A 123 -17.45 1.76 1.77
N PHE A 124 -16.44 0.91 1.91
CA PHE A 124 -16.18 -0.20 0.99
C PHE A 124 -16.58 -1.57 1.56
N LYS A 125 -17.30 -1.61 2.68
CA LYS A 125 -17.68 -2.85 3.37
C LYS A 125 -18.44 -3.86 2.50
N ASN A 126 -19.16 -3.37 1.50
CA ASN A 126 -19.96 -4.16 0.56
C ASN A 126 -19.19 -4.54 -0.74
N THR A 127 -17.89 -4.31 -0.80
CA THR A 127 -17.01 -4.71 -1.90
C THR A 127 -16.21 -5.95 -1.51
N HIS A 128 -15.63 -6.65 -2.51
CA HIS A 128 -14.70 -7.75 -2.22
C HIS A 128 -13.39 -7.15 -1.72
N HIS A 129 -13.13 -7.29 -0.42
CA HIS A 129 -11.91 -6.75 0.17
C HIS A 129 -11.36 -7.62 1.29
N ILE A 130 -10.06 -7.45 1.54
CA ILE A 130 -9.40 -7.92 2.75
C ILE A 130 -8.66 -6.77 3.41
N VAL A 131 -8.47 -6.86 4.73
CA VAL A 131 -7.67 -5.92 5.50
C VAL A 131 -6.45 -6.66 6.04
N LEU A 132 -5.28 -6.15 5.71
CA LEU A 132 -3.99 -6.61 6.19
C LEU A 132 -3.33 -5.48 6.98
N TYR A 133 -2.53 -5.87 7.96
CA TYR A 133 -1.69 -4.95 8.68
C TYR A 133 -0.23 -5.23 8.38
N TYR A 134 0.56 -4.18 8.25
CA TYR A 134 1.97 -4.27 7.90
C TYR A 134 2.74 -5.16 8.89
N GLU A 135 2.48 -5.02 10.18
CA GLU A 135 3.11 -5.79 11.24
C GLU A 135 2.82 -7.30 11.17
N ASP A 136 1.73 -7.67 10.51
CA ASP A 136 1.32 -9.05 10.31
C ASP A 136 2.07 -9.71 9.15
N LEU A 137 2.53 -8.92 8.17
CA LEU A 137 3.30 -9.43 7.02
C LEU A 137 4.72 -9.87 7.40
N TYR A 138 5.28 -9.31 8.49
CA TYR A 138 6.59 -9.72 9.02
C TYR A 138 6.54 -11.05 9.76
N LYS A 139 5.35 -11.51 10.15
CA LYS A 139 5.15 -12.79 10.81
C LYS A 139 4.73 -13.77 9.72
N ASN A 140 5.65 -14.63 9.28
CA ASN A 140 5.52 -15.54 8.13
C ASN A 140 4.19 -16.31 7.99
N SER A 141 3.38 -16.46 9.05
CA SER A 141 2.14 -17.23 8.98
C SER A 141 1.03 -16.60 8.11
N ILE A 142 1.07 -15.30 7.82
CA ILE A 142 -0.02 -14.62 7.11
C ILE A 142 0.13 -14.67 5.58
N MET A 143 1.37 -14.65 5.05
CA MET A 143 1.62 -14.82 3.61
C MET A 143 1.05 -16.14 3.09
N ASP A 144 1.21 -17.24 3.85
CA ASP A 144 0.67 -18.55 3.46
C ASP A 144 -0.86 -18.60 3.48
N SER A 145 -1.51 -17.92 4.44
CA SER A 145 -2.97 -17.82 4.48
C SER A 145 -3.53 -16.96 3.35
N PHE A 146 -2.82 -15.88 2.99
CA PHE A 146 -3.15 -15.02 1.86
C PHE A 146 -3.05 -15.79 0.54
N ALA A 147 -1.93 -16.50 0.33
CA ALA A 147 -1.69 -17.35 -0.84
C ALA A 147 -2.80 -18.39 -1.02
N ARG A 148 -3.21 -19.08 0.05
CA ARG A 148 -4.32 -20.05 0.02
C ARG A 148 -5.67 -19.41 -0.30
N ARG A 149 -5.98 -18.24 0.26
CA ARG A 149 -7.29 -17.58 0.09
C ARG A 149 -7.48 -16.99 -1.32
N TRP A 150 -6.39 -16.63 -1.99
CA TRP A 150 -6.39 -16.08 -3.35
C TRP A 150 -5.92 -17.06 -4.42
N ASN A 151 -5.76 -18.35 -4.07
CA ASN A 151 -5.26 -19.42 -4.94
C ASN A 151 -3.91 -19.08 -5.61
N TYR A 152 -3.10 -18.26 -4.93
CA TYR A 152 -1.75 -17.90 -5.36
C TYR A 152 -0.80 -19.02 -4.92
N ARG A 153 -0.32 -19.85 -5.85
CA ARG A 153 0.84 -20.72 -5.59
C ARG A 153 2.10 -19.88 -5.73
N SER A 154 2.66 -19.46 -4.61
CA SER A 154 4.04 -18.98 -4.57
C SER A 154 4.95 -20.17 -4.85
N VAL A 155 5.46 -20.29 -6.07
CA VAL A 155 6.65 -21.11 -6.34
C VAL A 155 7.83 -20.25 -5.89
N MET A 156 8.20 -20.34 -4.61
CA MET A 156 9.53 -19.91 -4.20
C MET A 156 10.49 -20.98 -4.72
N SER A 157 11.19 -20.67 -5.81
CA SER A 157 12.42 -21.34 -6.24
C SER A 157 13.61 -20.72 -5.53
#